data_AF-A0A1B1Z1R3-F1
#
_entry.id   AF-A0A1B1Z1R3-F1
#
_cell.length_a   1.000
_cell.length_b   1.000
_cell.length_c   1.000
_cell.angle_alpha   90.00
_cell.angle_beta   90.00
_cell.angle_gamma   90.00
#
_symmetry.space_group_name_H-M   'P 1'
#
loop_
_entity.id
_entity.type
_entity.pdbx_description
1 polymer ?
#
loop_
_entity_poly.entity_id
_entity_poly.type
_entity_poly.pdbx_seq_one_letter_code
_entity_poly.pdbx_strand_id
1 'polypeptide(L)' 'MKFIEFGLGNKWFIRTETEINNGAEFEEKGIVLPINLQSIYLRIWIKKSVFILDSKEGYKKIKKNRKDFKILIGIRSL' A
#
# COMPACT_ATOMS: atom_id res chain seq x y z
N MET A 1 2.67 8.55 8.48
CA MET A 1 3.08 8.27 7.10
C MET A 1 1.86 8.15 6.22
N LYS A 2 1.94 8.62 4.97
CA LYS A 2 0.87 8.45 3.97
C LYS A 2 1.27 7.39 2.97
N PHE A 3 0.35 6.49 2.63
CA PHE A 3 0.52 5.47 1.60
C PHE A 3 -0.56 5.64 0.55
N ILE A 4 -0.18 6.12 -0.63
CA ILE A 4 -1.11 6.35 -1.74
C ILE A 4 -1.04 5.13 -2.63
N GLU A 5 -2.12 4.36 -2.69
CA GLU A 5 -2.18 3.10 -3.43
C GLU A 5 -3.16 3.20 -4.60
N PHE A 6 -2.68 2.76 -5.76
CA PHE A 6 -3.48 2.54 -6.96
C PHE A 6 -3.49 1.07 -7.35
N GLY A 7 -4.68 0.50 -7.55
CA GLY A 7 -4.77 -0.81 -8.18
C GLY A 7 -6.05 -1.58 -7.91
N LEU A 8 -5.98 -2.89 -8.14
CA LEU A 8 -7.10 -3.81 -8.10
C LEU A 8 -7.13 -4.59 -6.79
N GLY A 9 -8.34 -4.80 -6.25
CA GLY A 9 -8.57 -5.56 -5.01
C GLY A 9 -8.65 -4.72 -3.74
N ASN A 10 -8.49 -3.40 -3.83
CA ASN A 10 -8.86 -2.47 -2.76
C ASN A 10 -10.32 -2.00 -2.91
N LYS A 11 -10.87 -1.39 -1.84
CA LYS A 11 -12.24 -0.84 -1.84
C LYS A 11 -12.45 0.22 -2.94
N TRP A 12 -11.39 0.94 -3.28
CA TRP A 12 -11.34 1.90 -4.38
C TRP A 12 -10.07 1.69 -5.21
N PHE A 13 -10.14 2.07 -6.49
CA PHE A 13 -9.00 2.01 -7.41
C PHE A 13 -7.83 2.89 -6.95
N ILE A 14 -8.12 4.06 -6.36
CA ILE A 14 -7.15 4.96 -5.75
C ILE A 14 -7.56 5.18 -4.31
N ARG A 15 -6.63 4.97 -3.37
CA ARG A 15 -6.82 5.29 -1.94
C ARG A 15 -5.56 5.89 -1.34
N THR A 16 -5.72 6.68 -0.30
CA THR A 16 -4.63 7.12 0.58
C THR A 16 -4.87 6.55 1.96
N GLU A 17 -3.87 5.88 2.51
CA GLU A 17 -3.87 5.34 3.88
C GLU A 17 -2.94 6.23 4.71
N THR A 18 -3.48 6.90 5.73
CA THR A 18 -2.72 7.79 6.62
C THR A 18 -2.53 7.09 7.96
N GLU A 19 -1.27 6.77 8.27
CA GLU A 19 -0.84 6.24 9.57
C GLU A 19 -0.37 7.40 10.45
N ILE A 20 -1.08 7.65 11.55
CA ILE A 20 -0.73 8.67 12.55
C ILE A 20 0.25 8.05 13.56
N ASN A 21 1.18 8.85 14.11
CA ASN A 21 2.18 8.42 15.10
C ASN A 21 1.63 7.64 16.31
N ASN A 22 0.34 7.72 16.59
CA ASN A 22 -0.32 6.97 17.65
C ASN A 22 -0.77 5.55 17.23
N GLY A 23 -0.38 5.08 16.05
CA GLY A 23 -0.78 3.78 15.47
C GLY A 23 -2.19 3.75 14.89
N ALA A 24 -2.86 4.91 14.78
CA ALA A 24 -4.17 5.00 14.16
C ALA A 24 -4.03 5.09 12.63
N GLU A 25 -4.76 4.24 11.92
CA GLU A 25 -4.80 4.16 10.46
C GLU A 25 -6.16 4.65 9.93
N PHE A 26 -6.15 5.52 8.93
CA PHE A 26 -7.37 6.00 8.27
C PHE A 26 -7.24 5.81 6.75
N GLU A 27 -8.33 5.34 6.12
CA GLU A 27 -8.42 5.18 4.67
C GLU A 27 -9.26 6.29 4.05
N GLU A 28 -8.68 7.01 3.10
CA GLU A 28 -9.33 8.07 2.35
C GLU A 28 -9.42 7.67 0.87
N LYS A 29 -10.57 7.95 0.23
CA LYS A 29 -10.75 7.71 -1.21
C LYS A 29 -10.00 8.78 -2.00
N GLY A 30 -9.15 8.37 -2.94
CA GLY A 30 -8.38 9.28 -3.78
C GLY A 30 -6.99 9.63 -3.22
N ILE A 31 -6.43 10.75 -3.68
CA ILE A 31 -5.07 11.21 -3.36
C ILE A 31 -5.16 12.38 -2.39
N VAL A 32 -4.50 12.28 -1.24
CA VAL A 32 -4.48 13.34 -0.21
C VAL A 32 -3.15 14.09 -0.24
N LEU A 33 -3.20 15.35 -0.66
CA LEU A 33 -2.05 16.27 -0.70
C LEU A 33 -1.69 16.81 0.70
N PRO A 34 -0.46 17.32 0.94
CA PRO A 34 0.71 17.21 0.08
C PRO A 34 1.33 15.80 0.13
N ILE A 35 2.14 15.48 -0.90
CA ILE A 35 2.84 14.19 -1.08
C ILE A 35 4.34 14.46 -1.07
N ASN A 36 5.04 13.96 -0.06
CA ASN A 36 6.49 13.95 0.04
C ASN A 36 7.02 12.55 -0.30
N LEU A 37 7.28 12.29 -1.59
CA LEU A 37 7.71 10.98 -2.09
C LEU A 37 8.95 10.46 -1.35
N GLN A 38 8.82 9.30 -0.69
CA GLN A 38 9.95 8.59 -0.07
C GLN A 38 10.36 7.34 -0.84
N SER A 39 9.38 6.52 -1.21
CA SER A 39 9.60 5.30 -1.98
C SER A 39 8.34 4.95 -2.76
N ILE A 40 8.53 4.23 -3.85
CA ILE A 40 7.48 3.59 -4.62
C ILE A 40 7.55 2.09 -4.35
N TYR A 41 6.40 1.44 -4.18
CA TYR A 41 6.31 0.00 -3.99
C TYR A 41 5.27 -0.65 -4.91
N LEU A 42 5.53 -1.90 -5.27
CA LEU A 42 4.59 -2.78 -5.95
C LEU A 42 4.19 -3.90 -4.98
N ARG A 43 2.90 -4.03 -4.70
CA ARG A 43 2.33 -5.06 -3.83
C ARG A 43 1.42 -5.97 -4.64
N ILE A 44 1.80 -7.24 -4.75
CA ILE A 44 1.05 -8.29 -5.45
C ILE A 44 0.59 -9.32 -4.41
N TRP A 45 -0.71 -9.41 -4.18
CA TRP A 45 -1.33 -10.45 -3.37
C TRP A 45 -1.88 -11.53 -4.31
N ILE A 46 -1.37 -12.76 -4.20
CA ILE A 46 -1.90 -13.93 -4.91
C ILE A 46 -2.16 -15.05 -3.92
N LYS A 47 -3.43 -15.47 -3.79
CA LYS A 47 -3.87 -16.51 -2.85
C LYS A 47 -3.44 -16.14 -1.42
N LYS A 48 -2.58 -16.93 -0.79
CA LYS A 48 -2.07 -16.71 0.58
C LYS A 48 -0.73 -15.97 0.61
N SER A 49 -0.18 -15.57 -0.53
CA SER A 49 1.15 -14.96 -0.62
C SER A 49 1.03 -13.49 -1.03
N VAL A 50 1.73 -12.62 -0.31
CA VAL A 50 1.86 -11.20 -0.61
C VAL A 50 3.32 -10.93 -0.93
N PHE A 51 3.56 -10.39 -2.11
CA PHE A 51 4.85 -9.94 -2.59
C PHE A 51 4.85 -8.42 -2.54
N ILE A 52 5.89 -7.83 -1.95
CA ILE A 52 6.08 -6.39 -1.87
C ILE A 52 7.46 -6.11 -2.41
N LEU A 53 7.56 -5.30 -3.46
CA LEU A 53 8.81 -4.80 -4.00
C LEU A 53 8.82 -3.30 -3.76
N ASP A 54 9.61 -2.83 -2.81
CA ASP A 54 9.80 -1.42 -2.51
C ASP A 54 11.14 -0.95 -3.09
N SER A 55 11.14 0.23 -3.70
CA SER A 55 12.34 0.83 -4.31
C SER A 55 13.47 1.13 -3.30
N LYS A 56 13.16 1.26 -2.02
CA LYS A 56 14.10 1.58 -0.94
C LYS A 56 14.39 0.38 -0.03
N GLU A 57 13.36 -0.38 0.34
CA GLU A 57 13.48 -1.56 1.22
C GLU A 57 13.72 -2.88 0.46
N GLY A 58 13.55 -2.88 -0.86
CA GLY A 58 13.75 -4.06 -1.70
C GLY A 58 12.56 -5.03 -1.67
N TYR A 59 12.86 -6.33 -1.83
CA TYR A 59 11.84 -7.37 -1.97
C TYR A 59 11.48 -8.03 -0.64
N LYS A 60 10.18 -8.16 -0.39
CA LYS A 60 9.60 -8.82 0.79
C LYS A 60 8.49 -9.77 0.37
N LYS A 61 8.47 -10.96 0.99
CA LYS A 61 7.42 -11.97 0.81
C LYS A 61 6.77 -12.30 2.13
N ILE A 62 5.44 -12.25 2.19
CA ILE A 62 4.64 -12.47 3.40
C ILE A 62 3.58 -13.52 3.09
N LYS A 63 3.38 -14.49 4.00
CA LYS A 63 2.23 -15.41 3.94
C LYS A 63 1.09 -14.89 4.82
N LYS A 64 -0.13 -14.85 4.30
CA LYS A 64 -1.36 -14.48 5.00
C LYS A 64 -2.25 -15.70 5.15
N ASN A 65 -3.05 -15.75 6.23
CA ASN A 65 -3.92 -16.90 6.48
C ASN A 65 -5.12 -16.96 5.49
N ARG A 66 -5.59 -15.80 5.04
CA ARG A 66 -6.67 -15.66 4.05
C ARG A 66 -6.17 -15.70 2.61
N LYS A 67 -7.05 -16.11 1.71
CA LYS A 67 -6.84 -16.00 0.26
C LYS A 67 -7.40 -14.66 -0.22
N ASP A 68 -6.64 -13.96 -1.04
CA ASP A 68 -7.08 -12.72 -1.70
C ASP A 68 -6.31 -12.55 -3.02
N PHE A 69 -6.78 -11.65 -3.87
CA PHE A 69 -6.08 -11.26 -5.09
C PHE A 69 -6.06 -9.74 -5.21
N LYS A 70 -4.87 -9.15 -5.14
CA LYS A 70 -4.67 -7.70 -5.23
C LYS A 70 -3.41 -7.37 -6.01
N ILE A 71 -3.45 -6.33 -6.82
CA ILE A 71 -2.26 -5.79 -7.48
C ILE A 71 -2.30 -4.29 -7.25
N LEU A 72 -1.33 -3.78 -6.50
CA LEU A 72 -1.29 -2.41 -6.01
C LEU A 72 0.08 -1.81 -6.33
N ILE A 73 0.09 -0.62 -6.91
CA ILE A 73 1.25 0.25 -7.00
C ILE A 73 1.03 1.35 -5.99
N GLY A 74 1.97 1.51 -5.05
CA GLY A 74 1.85 2.44 -3.96
C GLY A 74 3.02 3.41 -3.88
N ILE A 75 2.74 4.58 -3.34
CA ILE A 75 3.71 5.60 -3.00
C ILE A 75 3.72 5.72 -1.48
N ARG A 76 4.89 5.58 -0.88
CA ARG A 76 5.14 5.96 0.51
C ARG A 76 5.52 7.44 0.55
N SER A 77 4.80 8.19 1.38
CA SER A 77 5.00 9.61 1.60
C SER A 77 5.11 9.93 3.09
N LEU A 78 5.96 10.92 3.43
CA LEU A 78 6.02 11.51 4.78
C LEU A 78 4.90 12.53 4.99
#